data_AF-A0A524C2B5-F1
#
_entry.id   AF-A0A524C2B5-F1
#
_cell.length_a   1.000
_cell.length_b   1.000
_cell.length_c   1.000
_cell.angle_alpha   90.00
_cell.angle_beta   90.00
_cell.angle_gamma   90.00
#
_symmetry.space_group_name_H-M   'P 1'
#
loop_
_entity.id
_entity.type
_entity.pdbx_description
1 polymer ?
#
loop_
_entity_poly.entity_id
_entity_poly.type
_entity_poly.pdbx_seq_one_letter_code
_entity_poly.pdbx_strand_id
1 'polypeptide(L)' 'MSNVKSAYKEIEVIVGPEFITDKDFMKASYARNVDPAFPDRWADIIVRPENSEDVSDIVKTANKYKIHMVPRGG' A
#
# COMPACT_ATOMS: atom_id res chain seq x y z
N MET A 1 17.88 6.49 -3.46
CA MET A 1 16.87 5.43 -3.21
C MET A 1 15.51 5.98 -3.64
N SER A 2 14.63 5.19 -4.25
CA SER A 2 13.29 5.69 -4.63
C SER A 2 12.45 5.99 -3.39
N ASN A 3 11.59 7.01 -3.44
CA ASN A 3 10.68 7.36 -2.34
C ASN A 3 9.81 6.16 -1.91
N VAL A 4 9.36 5.36 -2.87
CA VAL A 4 8.59 4.12 -2.63
C VAL A 4 9.38 3.12 -1.79
N LYS A 5 10.67 2.90 -2.08
CA LYS A 5 11.50 1.95 -1.33
C LYS A 5 11.78 2.43 0.10
N SER A 6 11.90 3.74 0.30
CA SER A 6 12.02 4.33 1.65
C SER A 6 10.71 4.19 2.43
N ALA A 7 9.58 4.49 1.78
CA ALA A 7 8.25 4.34 2.37
C ALA A 7 7.96 2.87 2.73
N TYR A 8 8.31 1.92 1.86
CA TYR A 8 8.14 0.48 2.13
C TYR A 8 8.80 0.09 3.46
N LYS A 9 10.07 0.45 3.65
CA LYS A 9 10.81 0.09 4.87
C LYS A 9 10.22 0.72 6.12
N GLU A 10 9.79 1.98 6.05
CA GLU A 10 9.20 2.67 7.21
C GLU A 10 7.81 2.10 7.54
N ILE A 11 7.01 1.77 6.52
CA ILE A 11 5.70 1.14 6.71
C ILE A 11 5.84 -0.30 7.20
N GLU A 12 6.84 -1.06 6.74
CA GLU A 12 7.13 -2.42 7.22
C GLU A 12 7.41 -2.45 8.73
N VAL A 13 8.03 -1.40 9.28
CA VAL A 13 8.23 -1.27 10.74
C VAL A 13 6.92 -0.98 11.47
N ILE A 14 5.97 -0.26 10.83
CA ILE A 14 4.66 0.08 11.42
C ILE A 14 3.77 -1.16 11.48
N VAL A 15 3.55 -1.82 10.33
CA VAL A 15 2.56 -2.91 10.23
C VAL A 15 3.15 -4.32 10.34
N GLY A 16 4.47 -4.46 10.26
CA GLY A 16 5.15 -5.74 10.19
C GLY A 16 5.23 -6.34 8.77
N PRO A 17 6.20 -7.22 8.50
CA PRO A 17 6.49 -7.75 7.16
C PRO A 17 5.40 -8.65 6.58
N GLU A 18 4.51 -9.19 7.42
CA GLU A 18 3.36 -10.00 6.99
C GLU A 18 2.25 -9.12 6.36
N PHE A 19 2.21 -7.83 6.67
CA PHE A 19 1.12 -6.92 6.32
C PHE A 19 1.50 -5.89 5.23
N ILE A 20 2.70 -6.01 4.65
CA ILE A 20 3.15 -5.22 3.50
C ILE A 20 3.75 -6.13 2.42
N THR A 21 3.54 -5.82 1.15
CA THR A 21 4.17 -6.56 0.06
C THR A 21 4.29 -5.75 -1.24
N ASP A 22 5.33 -6.04 -2.01
CA ASP A 22 5.57 -5.55 -3.37
C ASP A 22 5.53 -6.69 -4.43
N LYS A 23 5.14 -7.91 -4.02
CA LYS A 23 5.11 -9.10 -4.88
C LYS A 23 4.01 -8.99 -5.94
N ASP A 24 4.35 -9.29 -7.20
CA ASP A 24 3.45 -9.09 -8.34
C ASP A 24 2.12 -9.85 -8.22
N PHE A 25 2.14 -11.11 -7.76
CA PHE A 25 0.91 -11.90 -7.61
C PHE A 25 -0.02 -11.34 -6.53
N MET A 26 0.52 -10.73 -5.47
CA MET A 26 -0.29 -10.08 -4.45
C MET A 26 -0.86 -8.78 -5.00
N LYS A 27 -0.05 -7.96 -5.67
CA LYS A 27 -0.51 -6.71 -6.33
C LYS A 27 -1.64 -6.97 -7.32
N ALA A 28 -1.55 -8.06 -8.11
CA ALA A 28 -2.59 -8.44 -9.06
C ALA A 28 -3.98 -8.64 -8.40
N SER A 29 -4.02 -9.23 -7.20
CA SER A 29 -5.26 -9.43 -6.43
C SER A 29 -5.94 -8.11 -6.04
N TYR A 30 -5.18 -7.03 -5.92
CA TYR A 30 -5.67 -5.68 -5.59
C TYR A 30 -5.68 -4.73 -6.79
N ALA A 31 -5.34 -5.20 -8.00
CA ALA A 31 -5.30 -4.35 -9.19
C ALA A 31 -6.67 -4.21 -9.86
N ARG A 32 -7.52 -5.24 -9.76
CA ARG A 32 -8.83 -5.29 -10.43
C ARG A 32 -9.88 -4.47 -9.71
N ASN A 33 -10.74 -3.82 -10.49
CA ASN A 33 -11.95 -3.16 -10.02
C ASN A 33 -13.16 -4.09 -10.15
N VAL A 34 -14.29 -3.71 -9.53
CA VAL A 34 -15.55 -4.47 -9.60
C VAL A 34 -16.13 -4.43 -11.02
N ASP A 35 -16.06 -3.27 -11.67
CA ASP A 35 -16.49 -3.10 -13.05
C ASP A 35 -15.31 -3.40 -14.01
N PRO A 36 -15.40 -4.45 -14.84
CA PRO A 36 -14.33 -4.86 -15.74
C PRO A 36 -14.11 -3.90 -16.91
N ALA A 37 -14.96 -2.89 -17.09
CA ALA A 37 -14.74 -1.84 -18.09
C ALA A 37 -13.61 -0.87 -17.69
N PHE A 38 -13.24 -0.80 -16.41
CA PHE A 38 -12.13 0.03 -15.96
C PHE A 38 -10.79 -0.70 -16.07
N PRO A 39 -9.71 0.01 -16.42
CA PRO A 39 -8.38 -0.59 -16.45
C PRO A 39 -7.93 -1.01 -15.05
N ASP A 40 -7.09 -2.04 -15.01
CA ASP A 40 -6.40 -2.47 -13.80
C ASP A 40 -5.52 -1.35 -13.24
N ARG A 41 -5.54 -1.17 -11.92
CA ARG A 41 -4.76 -0.16 -11.20
C ARG A 41 -3.68 -0.84 -10.37
N TRP A 42 -2.48 -0.93 -10.92
CA TRP A 42 -1.34 -1.53 -10.24
C TRP A 42 -0.75 -0.54 -9.22
N ALA A 43 -0.71 -0.95 -7.96
CA ALA A 43 0.02 -0.24 -6.91
C ALA A 43 1.48 -0.69 -6.88
N ASP A 44 2.42 0.14 -6.42
CA ASP A 44 3.80 -0.30 -6.17
C ASP A 44 3.90 -1.19 -4.93
N ILE A 45 3.06 -0.91 -3.92
CA ILE A 45 3.04 -1.55 -2.61
C ILE A 45 1.59 -1.80 -2.17
N ILE A 46 1.36 -2.94 -1.51
CA ILE A 46 0.10 -3.26 -0.83
C ILE A 46 0.36 -3.25 0.68
N VAL A 47 -0.52 -2.59 1.43
CA VAL A 47 -0.43 -2.46 2.89
C VAL A 47 -1.79 -2.83 3.50
N ARG A 48 -1.78 -3.64 4.56
CA ARG A 48 -2.98 -4.16 5.23
C ARG A 48 -2.92 -3.82 6.73
N PRO A 49 -3.27 -2.59 7.13
CA PRO A 49 -3.26 -2.19 8.54
C PRO A 49 -4.33 -2.96 9.33
N GLU A 50 -4.09 -3.17 10.62
CA GLU A 50 -5.01 -3.89 11.51
C GLU A 50 -5.84 -2.95 12.38
N ASN A 51 -5.33 -1.74 12.65
CA ASN A 51 -5.96 -0.78 13.57
C ASN A 51 -5.85 0.66 13.04
N SER A 52 -6.50 1.59 13.76
CA SER A 52 -6.54 3.02 13.42
C SER A 52 -5.18 3.72 13.53
N GLU A 53 -4.35 3.27 14.46
CA GLU A 53 -3.02 3.81 14.74
C GLU A 53 -2.08 3.53 13.56
N ASP A 54 -2.09 2.31 13.02
CA ASP A 54 -1.37 1.91 11.81
C ASP A 54 -1.74 2.83 10.63
N VAL A 55 -3.04 3.07 10.43
CA VAL A 55 -3.54 3.95 9.35
C VAL A 55 -2.99 5.36 9.51
N SER A 56 -3.00 5.90 10.74
CA SER A 56 -2.46 7.24 11.03
C SER A 56 -0.97 7.33 10.67
N ASP A 57 -0.18 6.33 11.04
CA ASP A 57 1.27 6.33 10.82
C ASP A 57 1.64 6.05 9.36
N ILE A 58 0.87 5.23 8.64
CA ILE A 58 1.00 5.04 7.18
C ILE A 58 0.74 6.36 6.46
N VAL A 59 -0.32 7.09 6.80
CA VAL A 59 -0.67 8.37 6.16
C VAL A 59 0.43 9.42 6.39
N LYS A 60 0.99 9.50 7.60
CA LYS A 60 2.15 10.37 7.89
C LYS A 60 3.35 10.00 7.01
N THR A 61 3.65 8.71 6.89
CA THR A 61 4.77 8.18 6.09
C THR A 61 4.57 8.47 4.60
N ALA A 62 3.38 8.24 4.06
CA ALA A 62 3.05 8.53 2.68
C ALA A 62 3.15 10.03 2.37
N ASN A 63 2.67 10.90 3.27
CA ASN A 63 2.81 12.34 3.12
C ASN A 63 4.28 12.81 3.17
N LYS A 64 5.10 12.22 4.05
CA LYS A 64 6.55 12.49 4.14
C LYS A 64 7.27 12.18 2.83
N TYR A 65 6.97 11.04 2.21
CA TYR A 65 7.61 10.61 0.96
C TYR A 65 6.85 11.01 -0.32
N LYS A 66 5.73 11.73 -0.18
CA LYS A 66 4.85 12.15 -1.27
C LYS A 66 4.34 10.97 -2.13
N ILE A 67 3.94 9.89 -1.45
CA ILE A 67 3.36 8.70 -2.07
C ILE A 67 1.84 8.87 -2.17
N HIS A 68 1.31 8.64 -3.37
CA HIS A 68 -0.13 8.57 -3.59
C HIS A 68 -0.69 7.28 -2.96
N MET A 69 -1.77 7.41 -2.18
CA MET A 69 -2.44 6.28 -1.55
C MET A 69 -3.87 6.15 -2.07
N VAL A 70 -4.31 4.91 -2.24
CA VAL A 70 -5.70 4.56 -2.56
C VAL A 70 -6.23 3.64 -1.46
N PRO A 71 -7.06 4.15 -0.53
CA PRO A 71 -7.74 3.30 0.44
C PRO A 71 -8.65 2.31 -0.27
N ARG A 72 -8.59 1.04 0.13
CA ARG A 72 -9.40 -0.04 -0.45
C ARG A 72 -9.88 -0.97 0.66
N GLY A 73 -11.18 -1.26 0.67
CA GLY A 73 -11.78 -2.37 1.41
C GLY A 73 -12.23 -3.49 0.46
N GLY A 74 -13.02 -4.43 0.99
CA GLY A 74 -13.54 -5.58 0.23
C GLY A 74 -12.67 -6.82 0.39
#